data_AF-A0A497AUY4-F1
#
_entry.id   AF-A0A497AUY4-F1
#
_cell.length_a   1.000
_cell.length_b   1.000
_cell.length_c   1.000
_cell.angle_alpha   90.00
_cell.angle_beta   90.00
_cell.angle_gamma   90.00
#
_symmetry.space_group_name_H-M   'P 1'
#
loop_
_entity.id
_entity.type
_entity.pdbx_description
1 polymer ?
#
loop_
_entity_poly.entity_id
_entity_poly.type
_entity_poly.pdbx_seq_one_letter_code
_entity_poly.pdbx_strand_id
1 'polypeptide(L)'
;MLNTYPLYHKPPSLSNPGERRVLKNSENTSKMLFNLLIGLGRPVVVQYVKLAHRFHPHPEKPENLLLGRQVGNLPRNRGQHKNMQITRESIFNDPEVRKRAHFLLRKINKAIRDYSLIEDGDKIAVAVSGGKDSLTLLHLLHWRRNFVPQKYELIAVNVQTDYGYGASRETLEAIFQREGLPYVFEHVSLKEGSRVDKEPLNCFWCSWNRRKALFLTAHRLGCNKLAFAHHADDAAATLLLNLFYHGRVEGMKPKLEFFGGVITVIRPLIYVEESEILRFARAAKLMLAVDDCPLKKATKRARMKELVKALERELPQIKVNLLKVALGTRYGRHRNM
;
A
#
# COMPACT_ATOMS: atom_id res chain seq x y z
N MET A 1 -29.00 46.05 -27.73
CA MET A 1 -29.01 45.88 -26.26
C MET A 1 -27.79 45.06 -25.86
N LEU A 2 -26.70 45.75 -25.56
CA LEU A 2 -25.44 45.25 -25.03
C LEU A 2 -25.20 46.02 -23.73
N ASN A 3 -25.05 45.33 -22.61
CA ASN A 3 -24.43 45.77 -21.35
C ASN A 3 -24.64 44.64 -20.31
N THR A 4 -23.78 44.29 -19.36
CA THR A 4 -22.39 44.60 -19.02
C THR A 4 -22.09 43.70 -17.82
N TYR A 5 -21.02 42.91 -17.86
CA TYR A 5 -20.53 42.14 -16.72
C TYR A 5 -19.79 43.06 -15.72
N PRO A 6 -20.06 43.00 -14.40
CA PRO A 6 -19.20 43.65 -13.41
C PRO A 6 -17.99 42.75 -13.07
N LEU A 7 -16.83 43.21 -13.53
CA LEU A 7 -15.51 43.25 -12.90
C LEU A 7 -15.21 42.31 -11.71
N TYR A 8 -14.27 41.39 -11.98
CA TYR A 8 -13.15 40.94 -11.13
C TYR A 8 -13.12 41.47 -9.67
N HIS A 9 -13.46 40.61 -8.72
CA HIS A 9 -12.86 40.69 -7.39
C HIS A 9 -11.46 40.06 -7.43
N LYS A 10 -10.46 40.92 -7.20
CA LYS A 10 -9.04 40.63 -7.05
C LYS A 10 -8.85 39.53 -5.99
N PRO A 11 -8.16 38.39 -6.27
CA PRO A 11 -7.77 37.46 -5.22
C PRO A 11 -6.80 38.17 -4.25
N PRO A 12 -6.80 37.80 -2.95
CA PRO A 12 -5.93 38.42 -1.96
C PRO A 12 -4.48 38.35 -2.44
N SER A 13 -3.82 39.51 -2.45
CA SER A 13 -2.41 39.65 -2.79
C SER A 13 -1.58 38.85 -1.79
N LEU A 14 -0.98 37.75 -2.25
CA LEU A 14 0.11 37.09 -1.53
C LEU A 14 1.29 38.08 -1.43
N SER A 15 1.40 38.74 -0.28
CA SER A 15 2.37 39.79 0.03
C SER A 15 3.70 39.26 0.56
N ASN A 16 4.17 38.11 0.05
CA ASN A 16 5.50 37.63 0.44
C ASN A 16 6.27 36.98 -0.75
N PRO A 17 7.38 37.60 -1.22
CA PRO A 17 8.23 37.06 -2.28
C PRO A 17 8.86 35.69 -1.97
N GLY A 18 8.90 35.28 -0.69
CA GLY A 18 9.48 34.01 -0.23
C GLY A 18 8.69 32.76 -0.66
N GLU A 19 7.36 32.81 -0.67
CA GLU A 19 6.53 31.61 -0.92
C GLU A 19 6.50 31.20 -2.40
N ARG A 20 6.65 32.16 -3.34
CA ARG A 20 6.72 31.86 -4.78
C ARG A 20 8.05 31.22 -5.19
N ARG A 21 9.12 31.43 -4.42
CA ARG A 21 10.47 30.91 -4.72
C ARG A 21 10.63 29.44 -4.30
N VAL A 22 9.91 29.00 -3.27
CA VAL A 22 9.97 27.63 -2.75
C VAL A 22 9.25 26.62 -3.67
N LEU A 23 8.13 27.01 -4.28
CA LEU A 23 7.36 26.15 -5.18
C LEU A 23 7.98 26.01 -6.59
N LYS A 24 8.62 27.06 -7.12
CA LYS A 24 9.33 26.97 -8.42
C LYS A 24 10.63 26.15 -8.35
N ASN A 25 11.29 26.08 -7.20
CA ASN A 25 12.53 25.32 -7.02
C ASN A 25 12.30 23.80 -6.84
N SER A 26 11.14 23.35 -6.36
CA SER A 26 10.83 21.91 -6.16
C SER A 26 10.43 21.18 -7.46
N GLU A 27 9.84 21.90 -8.43
CA GLU A 27 9.43 21.32 -9.72
C GLU A 27 10.59 21.21 -10.72
N ASN A 28 11.52 22.17 -10.74
CA ASN A 28 12.71 22.10 -11.59
C ASN A 28 13.73 21.07 -11.10
N THR A 29 13.85 20.85 -9.80
CA THR A 29 14.73 19.81 -9.23
C THR A 29 14.24 18.40 -9.52
N SER A 30 12.92 18.16 -9.49
CA SER A 30 12.34 16.85 -9.81
C SER A 30 12.51 16.46 -11.29
N LYS A 31 12.45 17.42 -12.22
CA LYS A 31 12.67 17.17 -13.66
C LYS A 31 14.16 17.01 -14.01
N MET A 32 15.06 17.73 -13.34
CA MET A 32 16.51 17.59 -13.56
C MET A 32 17.07 16.28 -12.97
N LEU A 33 16.52 15.81 -11.85
CA LEU A 33 16.83 14.51 -11.24
C LEU A 33 16.34 13.32 -12.08
N PHE A 34 15.24 13.48 -12.82
CA PHE A 34 14.69 12.42 -13.68
C PHE A 34 15.51 12.23 -14.97
N ASN A 35 16.02 13.31 -15.58
CA ASN A 35 16.79 13.22 -16.83
C ASN A 35 18.25 12.77 -16.63
N LEU A 36 18.85 12.97 -15.45
CA LEU A 36 20.22 12.51 -15.15
C LEU A 36 20.30 10.99 -14.89
N LEU A 37 19.16 10.33 -14.65
CA LEU A 37 19.06 8.90 -14.29
C LEU A 37 19.14 7.93 -15.48
N ILE A 38 19.11 8.41 -16.73
CA ILE A 38 19.10 7.55 -17.94
C ILE A 38 20.50 7.39 -18.57
N GLY A 39 21.50 8.15 -18.12
CA GLY A 39 22.72 8.37 -18.90
C GLY A 39 23.92 7.44 -18.69
N LEU A 40 24.06 6.66 -17.61
CA LEU A 40 25.36 5.98 -17.34
C LEU A 40 25.20 4.59 -16.70
N GLY A 41 25.59 3.55 -17.45
CA GLY A 41 25.50 2.13 -17.09
C GLY A 41 26.44 1.69 -15.95
N ARG A 42 25.98 1.83 -14.70
CA ARG A 42 26.59 1.23 -13.49
C ARG A 42 25.51 0.71 -12.51
N PRO A 43 25.82 -0.29 -11.65
CA PRO A 43 24.81 -1.00 -10.86
C PRO A 43 24.02 -0.12 -9.86
N VAL A 44 22.70 -0.30 -9.86
CA VAL A 44 21.67 0.62 -9.30
C VAL A 44 21.65 0.71 -7.77
N VAL A 45 22.20 -0.27 -7.05
CA VAL A 45 22.27 -0.24 -5.57
C VAL A 45 23.18 0.91 -5.08
N VAL A 46 24.22 1.25 -5.86
CA VAL A 46 25.15 2.35 -5.52
C VAL A 46 24.54 3.73 -5.82
N GLN A 47 23.58 3.84 -6.75
CA GLN A 47 22.95 5.11 -7.10
C GLN A 47 21.92 5.57 -6.04
N TYR A 48 21.20 4.65 -5.41
CA TYR A 48 20.32 4.98 -4.28
C TYR A 48 21.11 5.46 -3.04
N VAL A 49 22.32 4.92 -2.84
CA VAL A 49 23.27 5.35 -1.80
C VAL A 49 23.94 6.70 -2.16
N LYS A 50 24.23 6.97 -3.43
CA LYS A 50 24.77 8.27 -3.86
C LYS A 50 23.78 9.43 -3.74
N LEU A 51 22.47 9.18 -3.83
CA LEU A 51 21.45 10.18 -3.48
C LEU A 51 21.55 10.59 -2.00
N ALA A 52 21.96 9.67 -1.11
CA ALA A 52 22.18 9.93 0.31
C ALA A 52 23.49 10.69 0.58
N HIS A 53 24.53 10.53 -0.26
CA HIS A 53 25.81 11.23 -0.10
C HIS A 53 25.79 12.72 -0.47
N ARG A 54 24.83 13.18 -1.28
CA ARG A 54 24.75 14.61 -1.67
C ARG A 54 24.14 15.52 -0.59
N PHE A 55 23.63 14.94 0.50
CA PHE A 55 23.01 15.66 1.62
C PHE A 55 23.74 15.51 2.96
N HIS A 56 24.87 14.82 3.03
CA HIS A 56 25.76 14.79 4.21
C HIS A 56 27.22 14.52 3.80
N PRO A 57 28.19 15.37 4.22
CA PRO A 57 29.60 15.03 4.16
C PRO A 57 29.95 14.12 5.34
N HIS A 58 30.78 13.12 5.06
CA HIS A 58 31.41 12.12 5.93
C HIS A 58 30.64 10.84 6.32
N PRO A 59 31.32 9.67 6.24
CA PRO A 59 30.69 8.36 6.25
C PRO A 59 30.87 7.63 7.59
N GLU A 60 29.84 6.91 8.04
CA GLU A 60 30.06 5.68 8.78
C GLU A 60 30.01 4.50 7.80
N LYS A 61 30.93 3.55 7.96
CA LYS A 61 31.14 2.43 7.03
C LYS A 61 29.89 1.54 6.96
N PRO A 62 29.54 1.02 5.76
CA PRO A 62 28.33 0.24 5.51
C PRO A 62 28.26 -1.13 6.23
N GLU A 63 29.29 -1.50 6.99
CA GLU A 63 29.44 -2.81 7.63
C GLU A 63 28.70 -2.92 8.98
N ASN A 64 28.36 -1.80 9.63
CA ASN A 64 27.75 -1.81 10.96
C ASN A 64 26.21 -1.76 10.98
N LEU A 65 25.54 -1.64 9.83
CA LEU A 65 24.07 -1.64 9.76
C LEU A 65 23.46 -3.06 9.68
N LEU A 66 24.30 -4.10 9.59
CA LEU A 66 23.89 -5.47 9.26
C LEU A 66 24.13 -6.50 10.37
N LEU A 67 24.73 -6.13 11.50
CA LEU A 67 25.05 -7.08 12.57
C LEU A 67 24.59 -6.53 13.91
N GLY A 68 23.47 -7.05 14.41
CA GLY A 68 23.04 -6.79 15.77
C GLY A 68 21.53 -6.77 15.93
N ARG A 69 20.85 -7.89 15.68
CA ARG A 69 19.61 -8.26 16.38
C ARG A 69 19.31 -9.72 16.16
N GLN A 70 19.13 -10.42 17.27
CA GLN A 70 18.86 -11.84 17.33
C GLN A 70 17.69 -12.20 16.41
N VAL A 71 17.96 -13.13 15.50
CA VAL A 71 16.95 -13.86 14.77
C VAL A 71 16.16 -14.63 15.81
N GLY A 72 14.97 -14.13 16.19
CA GLY A 72 13.97 -15.00 16.81
C GLY A 72 13.77 -16.19 15.87
N ASN A 73 14.00 -17.40 16.38
CA ASN A 73 14.00 -18.65 15.62
C ASN A 73 12.83 -18.70 14.61
N LEU A 74 13.13 -18.44 13.33
CA LEU A 74 12.26 -18.82 12.23
C LEU A 74 12.31 -20.36 12.18
N PRO A 75 11.19 -21.08 12.40
CA PRO A 75 11.20 -22.53 12.22
C PRO A 75 11.56 -22.83 10.77
N ARG A 76 12.72 -23.48 10.57
CA ARG A 76 13.16 -23.99 9.27
C ARG A 76 12.28 -25.19 8.90
N ASN A 77 11.11 -24.94 8.34
CA ASN A 77 10.34 -25.99 7.69
C ASN A 77 10.90 -26.20 6.28
N ARG A 78 11.98 -26.98 6.19
CA ARG A 78 12.43 -27.56 4.91
C ARG A 78 11.45 -28.67 4.54
N GLY A 79 10.75 -28.48 3.42
CA GLY A 79 10.21 -29.55 2.60
C GLY A 79 9.36 -30.61 3.30
N GLN A 80 8.12 -30.29 3.66
CA GLN A 80 7.02 -31.27 3.67
C GLN A 80 5.74 -30.56 3.24
N HIS A 81 5.35 -30.72 1.96
CA HIS A 81 3.98 -30.49 1.52
C HIS A 81 3.07 -31.57 2.14
N LYS A 82 2.83 -31.49 3.44
CA LYS A 82 1.72 -32.19 4.08
C LYS A 82 0.49 -31.32 3.88
N ASN A 83 -0.61 -31.95 3.43
CA ASN A 83 -1.94 -31.35 3.38
C ASN A 83 -2.15 -30.48 4.62
N MET A 84 -2.19 -29.15 4.42
CA MET A 84 -2.48 -28.22 5.51
C MET A 84 -3.94 -28.45 5.90
N GLN A 85 -4.13 -29.32 6.89
CA GLN A 85 -5.44 -29.54 7.50
C GLN A 85 -5.91 -28.19 8.01
N ILE A 86 -7.08 -27.74 7.57
CA ILE A 86 -7.76 -26.58 8.13
C ILE A 86 -7.76 -26.81 9.65
N THR A 87 -7.08 -25.94 10.40
CA THR A 87 -7.04 -26.05 11.85
C THR A 87 -8.48 -26.02 12.35
N ARG A 88 -8.79 -26.78 13.41
CA ARG A 88 -10.13 -26.81 14.04
C ARG A 88 -10.64 -25.42 14.44
N GLU A 89 -9.76 -24.42 14.48
CA GLU A 89 -10.02 -23.04 14.90
C GLU A 89 -10.02 -22.01 13.76
N SER A 90 -9.95 -22.43 12.50
CA SER A 90 -9.96 -21.48 11.38
C SER A 90 -11.28 -20.69 11.30
N ILE A 91 -11.18 -19.38 11.05
CA ILE A 91 -12.36 -18.50 10.81
C ILE A 91 -13.27 -18.98 9.67
N PHE A 92 -12.75 -19.82 8.76
CA PHE A 92 -13.49 -20.39 7.64
C PHE A 92 -14.36 -21.60 8.01
N ASN A 93 -14.42 -21.99 9.28
CA ASN A 93 -15.39 -22.99 9.75
C ASN A 93 -16.82 -22.44 9.76
N ASP A 94 -16.98 -21.11 9.89
CA ASP A 94 -18.27 -20.43 9.80
C ASP A 94 -18.79 -20.38 8.34
N PRO A 95 -19.99 -20.92 8.03
CA PRO A 95 -20.59 -20.85 6.69
C PRO A 95 -20.77 -19.43 6.15
N GLU A 96 -21.12 -18.45 6.99
CA GLU A 96 -21.31 -17.06 6.57
C GLU A 96 -19.98 -16.41 6.17
N VAL A 97 -18.90 -16.74 6.88
CA VAL A 97 -17.54 -16.31 6.51
C VAL A 97 -17.15 -16.90 5.15
N ARG A 98 -17.37 -18.20 4.94
CA ARG A 98 -17.07 -18.87 3.65
C ARG A 98 -17.86 -18.26 2.49
N LYS A 99 -19.15 -17.99 2.69
CA LYS A 99 -20.02 -17.37 1.68
C LYS A 99 -19.48 -16.01 1.26
N ARG A 100 -19.13 -15.14 2.22
CA ARG A 100 -18.57 -13.81 1.94
C ARG A 100 -17.19 -13.89 1.29
N ALA A 101 -16.34 -14.80 1.78
CA ALA A 101 -15.02 -15.04 1.23
C ALA A 101 -15.09 -15.52 -0.23
N HIS A 102 -16.06 -16.37 -0.59
CA HIS A 102 -16.28 -16.80 -1.97
C HIS A 102 -16.48 -15.62 -2.93
N PHE A 103 -17.36 -14.68 -2.59
CA PHE A 103 -17.61 -13.48 -3.43
C PHE A 103 -16.35 -12.60 -3.56
N LEU A 104 -15.62 -12.39 -2.46
CA LEU A 104 -14.37 -11.63 -2.49
C LEU A 104 -13.29 -12.33 -3.32
N LEU A 105 -13.14 -13.65 -3.17
CA LEU A 105 -12.18 -14.45 -3.93
C LEU A 105 -12.46 -14.43 -5.43
N ARG A 106 -13.72 -14.34 -5.87
CA ARG A 106 -14.02 -14.17 -7.31
C ARG A 106 -13.38 -12.89 -7.87
N LYS A 107 -13.48 -11.78 -7.15
CA LYS A 107 -12.88 -10.48 -7.54
C LYS A 107 -11.35 -10.50 -7.43
N ILE A 108 -10.81 -11.10 -6.37
CA ILE A 108 -9.36 -11.28 -6.19
C ILE A 108 -8.78 -12.16 -7.30
N ASN A 109 -9.41 -13.30 -7.60
CA ASN A 109 -8.97 -14.19 -8.68
C ASN A 109 -9.04 -13.50 -10.05
N LYS A 110 -10.05 -12.65 -10.27
CA LYS A 110 -10.11 -11.79 -11.45
C LYS A 110 -8.93 -10.82 -11.49
N ALA A 111 -8.61 -10.13 -10.40
CA ALA A 111 -7.45 -9.22 -10.34
C ALA A 111 -6.13 -9.97 -10.57
N ILE A 112 -5.95 -11.14 -9.94
CA ILE A 112 -4.77 -11.98 -10.11
C ILE A 112 -4.58 -12.38 -11.57
N ARG A 113 -5.65 -12.80 -12.25
CA ARG A 113 -5.60 -13.19 -13.67
C ARG A 113 -5.40 -11.98 -14.61
N ASP A 114 -6.16 -10.91 -14.41
CA ASP A 114 -6.13 -9.74 -15.30
C ASP A 114 -4.75 -9.04 -15.30
N TYR A 115 -3.99 -9.15 -14.20
CA TYR A 115 -2.72 -8.44 -14.02
C TYR A 115 -1.53 -9.35 -13.70
N SER A 116 -1.68 -10.68 -13.77
CA SER A 116 -0.67 -11.68 -13.38
C SER A 116 -0.01 -11.33 -12.03
N LEU A 117 -0.83 -11.19 -10.98
CA LEU A 117 -0.36 -10.71 -9.67
C LEU A 117 0.37 -11.80 -8.87
N ILE A 118 -0.04 -13.06 -9.03
CA ILE A 118 0.50 -14.21 -8.29
C ILE A 118 0.77 -15.32 -9.29
N GLU A 119 2.00 -15.82 -9.28
CA GLU A 119 2.55 -16.87 -10.13
C GLU A 119 3.02 -18.05 -9.25
N ASP A 120 3.32 -19.18 -9.88
CA ASP A 120 3.81 -20.36 -9.16
C ASP A 120 5.23 -20.12 -8.62
N GLY A 121 5.51 -20.57 -7.41
CA GLY A 121 6.77 -20.34 -6.71
C GLY A 121 6.92 -18.95 -6.08
N ASP A 122 5.91 -18.08 -6.19
CA ASP A 122 5.97 -16.74 -5.57
C ASP A 122 6.12 -16.83 -4.05
N LYS A 123 6.97 -15.96 -3.50
CA LYS A 123 7.07 -15.71 -2.07
C LYS A 123 6.59 -14.29 -1.78
N ILE A 124 5.46 -14.20 -1.10
CA ILE A 124 4.68 -12.96 -0.98
C ILE A 124 4.73 -12.45 0.45
N ALA A 125 5.33 -11.28 0.66
CA ALA A 125 5.16 -10.50 1.87
C ALA A 125 3.82 -9.76 1.83
N VAL A 126 2.96 -9.95 2.82
CA VAL A 126 1.69 -9.21 2.96
C VAL A 126 1.90 -8.11 3.99
N ALA A 127 1.68 -6.85 3.61
CA ALA A 127 1.75 -5.72 4.54
C ALA A 127 0.52 -5.70 5.46
N VAL A 128 0.70 -6.06 6.73
CA VAL A 128 -0.38 -6.17 7.72
C VAL A 128 -0.33 -5.02 8.71
N SER A 129 -1.20 -4.04 8.53
CA SER A 129 -1.39 -2.95 9.50
C SER A 129 -2.22 -3.35 10.72
N GLY A 130 -2.95 -4.47 10.65
CA GLY A 130 -3.95 -4.85 11.65
C GLY A 130 -5.33 -4.21 11.46
N GLY A 131 -5.48 -3.32 10.47
CA GLY A 131 -6.79 -2.89 10.00
C GLY A 131 -7.53 -3.97 9.21
N LYS A 132 -8.86 -3.80 9.13
CA LYS A 132 -9.81 -4.71 8.47
C LYS A 132 -9.37 -5.13 7.06
N ASP A 133 -8.83 -4.19 6.27
CA ASP A 133 -8.47 -4.43 4.87
C ASP A 133 -7.25 -5.35 4.78
N SER A 134 -6.23 -5.07 5.58
CA SER A 134 -4.98 -5.85 5.58
C SER A 134 -5.15 -7.27 6.11
N LEU A 135 -5.98 -7.45 7.15
CA LEU A 135 -6.32 -8.79 7.65
C LEU A 135 -7.19 -9.54 6.62
N THR A 136 -8.17 -8.87 6.01
CA THR A 136 -8.99 -9.46 4.95
C THR A 136 -8.13 -9.99 3.81
N LEU A 137 -7.18 -9.20 3.32
CA LEU A 137 -6.26 -9.65 2.27
C LEU A 137 -5.47 -10.90 2.70
N LEU A 138 -4.87 -10.87 3.89
CA LEU A 138 -4.06 -11.98 4.41
C LEU A 138 -4.86 -13.28 4.49
N HIS A 139 -6.02 -13.25 5.16
CA HIS A 139 -6.84 -14.43 5.34
C HIS A 139 -7.39 -14.99 4.02
N LEU A 140 -7.81 -14.11 3.09
CA LEU A 140 -8.29 -14.56 1.80
C LEU A 140 -7.18 -15.17 0.93
N LEU A 141 -5.98 -14.57 0.90
CA LEU A 141 -4.85 -15.18 0.19
C LEU A 141 -4.40 -16.48 0.84
N HIS A 142 -4.44 -16.58 2.17
CA HIS A 142 -4.13 -17.81 2.89
C HIS A 142 -5.11 -18.93 2.52
N TRP A 143 -6.42 -18.65 2.60
CA TRP A 143 -7.48 -19.62 2.31
C TRP A 143 -7.52 -20.02 0.83
N ARG A 144 -7.23 -19.07 -0.07
CA ARG A 144 -7.13 -19.31 -1.51
C ARG A 144 -6.19 -20.46 -1.86
N ARG A 145 -5.09 -20.66 -1.11
CA ARG A 145 -4.10 -21.73 -1.36
C ARG A 145 -4.70 -23.13 -1.35
N ASN A 146 -5.84 -23.33 -0.71
CA ASN A 146 -6.50 -24.63 -0.60
C ASN A 146 -7.23 -25.06 -1.88
N PHE A 147 -7.54 -24.13 -2.79
CA PHE A 147 -8.43 -24.39 -3.94
C PHE A 147 -7.83 -24.01 -5.29
N VAL A 148 -6.57 -23.58 -5.31
CA VAL A 148 -5.90 -23.10 -6.52
C VAL A 148 -4.66 -23.95 -6.82
N PRO A 149 -4.33 -24.16 -8.10
CA PRO A 149 -3.15 -24.94 -8.47
C PRO A 149 -1.85 -24.22 -8.13
N GLN A 150 -1.80 -22.88 -8.26
CA GLN A 150 -0.59 -22.09 -8.01
C GLN A 150 -0.11 -22.25 -6.56
N LYS A 151 1.15 -22.65 -6.39
CA LYS A 151 1.82 -22.79 -5.11
C LYS A 151 2.61 -21.53 -4.81
N TYR A 152 2.31 -20.89 -3.69
CA TYR A 152 3.02 -19.69 -3.24
C TYR A 152 3.09 -19.64 -1.71
N GLU A 153 4.13 -18.98 -1.23
CA GLU A 153 4.36 -18.72 0.18
C GLU A 153 3.78 -17.37 0.60
N LEU A 154 3.32 -17.29 1.84
CA LEU A 154 2.82 -16.06 2.45
C LEU A 154 3.56 -15.81 3.75
N ILE A 155 3.99 -14.57 3.94
CA ILE A 155 4.51 -14.07 5.22
C ILE A 155 3.86 -12.74 5.56
N ALA A 156 3.24 -12.65 6.74
CA ALA A 156 2.69 -11.41 7.25
C ALA A 156 3.83 -10.52 7.74
N VAL A 157 3.86 -9.26 7.30
CA VAL A 157 4.84 -8.27 7.79
C VAL A 157 4.09 -7.10 8.39
N ASN A 158 4.23 -6.93 9.69
CA ASN A 158 3.72 -5.77 10.42
C ASN A 158 4.88 -4.82 10.75
N VAL A 159 4.65 -3.51 10.60
CA VAL A 159 5.64 -2.48 10.93
C VAL A 159 5.06 -1.57 11.99
N GLN A 160 5.68 -1.60 13.16
CA GLN A 160 5.37 -0.75 14.32
C GLN A 160 6.26 0.49 14.33
N THR A 161 5.79 1.51 15.03
CA THR A 161 6.51 2.79 15.20
C THR A 161 6.35 3.26 16.64
N ASP A 162 7.22 4.16 17.09
CA ASP A 162 7.18 4.74 18.46
C ASP A 162 5.84 5.42 18.81
N TYR A 163 5.05 5.78 17.80
CA TYR A 163 3.78 6.50 17.94
C TYR A 163 2.54 5.60 17.90
N GLY A 164 2.73 4.28 17.87
CA GLY A 164 1.66 3.31 17.63
C GLY A 164 1.16 3.34 16.18
N TYR A 165 0.74 2.20 15.66
CA TYR A 165 0.05 2.13 14.38
C TYR A 165 -0.68 0.80 14.20
N GLY A 166 -2.01 0.89 14.12
CA GLY A 166 -2.84 -0.27 13.84
C GLY A 166 -3.11 -1.11 15.08
N ALA A 167 -3.28 -2.41 14.91
CA ALA A 167 -3.58 -3.30 16.04
C ALA A 167 -2.32 -3.63 16.86
N SER A 168 -2.50 -3.94 18.15
CA SER A 168 -1.39 -4.30 19.04
C SER A 168 -0.64 -5.53 18.55
N ARG A 169 0.64 -5.62 18.91
CA ARG A 169 1.51 -6.75 18.53
C ARG A 169 0.92 -8.06 19.02
N GLU A 170 0.49 -8.07 20.27
CA GLU A 170 -0.02 -9.24 20.99
C GLU A 170 -1.28 -9.78 20.32
N THR A 171 -2.18 -8.88 19.91
CA THR A 171 -3.41 -9.24 19.21
C THR A 171 -3.12 -9.85 17.84
N LEU A 172 -2.20 -9.25 17.08
CA LEU A 172 -1.80 -9.75 15.77
C LEU A 172 -1.07 -11.09 15.86
N GLU A 173 -0.16 -11.22 16.84
CA GLU A 173 0.59 -12.44 17.09
C GLU A 173 -0.34 -13.60 17.44
N ALA A 174 -1.32 -13.39 18.31
CA ALA A 174 -2.34 -14.40 18.62
C ALA A 174 -3.13 -14.85 17.37
N ILE A 175 -3.50 -13.91 16.50
CA ILE A 175 -4.18 -14.24 15.23
C ILE A 175 -3.27 -15.05 14.31
N PHE A 176 -2.02 -14.64 14.12
CA PHE A 176 -1.10 -15.33 13.22
C PHE A 176 -0.78 -16.75 13.71
N GLN A 177 -0.60 -16.92 15.03
CA GLN A 177 -0.36 -18.23 15.64
C GLN A 177 -1.58 -19.15 15.49
N ARG A 178 -2.78 -18.66 15.81
CA ARG A 178 -4.04 -19.43 15.66
C ARG A 178 -4.23 -19.97 14.24
N GLU A 179 -3.88 -19.15 13.24
CA GLU A 179 -4.05 -19.50 11.82
C GLU A 179 -2.83 -20.20 11.20
N GLY A 180 -1.76 -20.45 11.97
CA GLY A 180 -0.53 -21.06 11.46
C GLY A 180 0.15 -20.24 10.35
N LEU A 181 0.05 -18.92 10.40
CA LEU A 181 0.61 -18.00 9.41
C LEU A 181 2.05 -17.60 9.79
N PRO A 182 3.04 -17.68 8.88
CA PRO A 182 4.35 -17.08 9.11
C PRO A 182 4.23 -15.56 9.24
N TYR A 183 4.91 -14.96 10.22
CA TYR A 183 4.87 -13.52 10.46
C TYR A 183 6.22 -12.94 10.89
N VAL A 184 6.40 -11.64 10.65
CA VAL A 184 7.51 -10.82 11.15
C VAL A 184 6.97 -9.48 11.63
N PHE A 185 7.43 -9.07 12.80
CA PHE A 185 7.25 -7.71 13.32
C PHE A 185 8.54 -6.93 13.13
N GLU A 186 8.42 -5.75 12.53
CA GLU A 186 9.50 -4.78 12.40
C GLU A 186 9.16 -3.54 13.21
N HIS A 187 10.19 -2.88 13.74
CA HIS A 187 10.03 -1.62 14.45
C HIS A 187 10.83 -0.54 13.76
N VAL A 188 10.19 0.60 13.50
CA VAL A 188 10.81 1.77 12.89
C VAL A 188 10.75 2.94 13.86
N SER A 189 11.93 3.37 14.33
CA SER A 189 12.05 4.61 15.09
C SER A 189 11.82 5.79 14.15
N LEU A 190 10.80 6.61 14.44
CA LEU A 190 10.53 7.83 13.67
C LEU A 190 11.17 9.06 14.30
N LYS A 191 11.69 8.92 15.54
CA LYS A 191 12.40 9.96 16.29
C LYS A 191 13.83 10.16 15.80
N GLU A 192 14.52 9.08 15.42
CA GLU A 192 15.95 9.12 15.05
C GLU A 192 16.21 9.62 13.61
N GLY A 193 15.17 9.64 12.77
CA GLY A 193 15.27 10.02 11.36
C GLY A 193 15.08 11.52 11.09
N SER A 194 14.61 12.30 12.07
CA SER A 194 14.49 13.76 11.96
C SER A 194 15.85 14.41 12.16
N ARG A 195 16.82 14.17 11.26
CA ARG A 195 18.06 14.97 11.17
C ARG A 195 17.80 16.44 10.78
N VAL A 196 16.53 16.79 10.58
CA VAL A 196 16.03 18.15 10.70
C VAL A 196 15.21 18.16 11.99
N ASP A 197 15.84 18.54 13.11
CA ASP A 197 15.24 18.68 14.46
C ASP A 197 14.11 19.72 14.54
N LYS A 198 13.46 20.04 13.41
CA LYS A 198 12.51 21.15 13.25
C LYS A 198 11.26 20.82 12.45
N GLU A 199 11.17 19.66 11.79
CA GLU A 199 9.91 19.30 11.10
C GLU A 199 9.06 18.36 11.97
N PRO A 200 7.80 18.74 12.28
CA PRO A 200 6.92 17.88 13.05
C PRO A 200 6.62 16.60 12.27
N LEU A 201 6.49 15.49 13.01
CA LEU A 201 6.06 14.20 12.48
C LEU A 201 4.82 14.40 11.58
N ASN A 202 4.92 14.00 10.32
CA ASN A 202 3.83 14.10 9.37
C ASN A 202 3.50 12.74 8.73
N CYS A 203 2.27 12.60 8.24
CA CYS A 203 1.77 11.35 7.66
C CYS A 203 2.61 10.87 6.46
N PHE A 204 3.25 11.79 5.74
CA PHE A 204 4.13 11.46 4.62
C PHE A 204 5.41 10.76 5.12
N TRP A 205 6.09 11.34 6.10
CA TRP A 205 7.31 10.80 6.71
C TRP A 205 7.07 9.42 7.36
N CYS A 206 6.00 9.29 8.14
CA CYS A 206 5.60 8.02 8.75
C CYS A 206 5.31 6.96 7.68
N SER A 207 4.48 7.29 6.69
CA SER A 207 4.13 6.34 5.62
C SER A 207 5.33 5.94 4.77
N TRP A 208 6.25 6.86 4.51
CA TRP A 208 7.48 6.62 3.76
C TRP A 208 8.39 5.62 4.48
N ASN A 209 8.69 5.87 5.77
CA ASN A 209 9.60 5.02 6.53
C ASN A 209 9.02 3.61 6.77
N ARG A 210 7.72 3.48 7.03
CA ARG A 210 7.09 2.16 7.11
C ARG A 210 7.15 1.41 5.79
N ARG A 211 6.91 2.09 4.67
CA ARG A 211 7.00 1.48 3.34
C ARG A 211 8.44 1.04 3.05
N LYS A 212 9.44 1.85 3.41
CA LYS A 212 10.86 1.49 3.31
C LYS A 212 11.14 0.21 4.10
N ALA A 213 10.71 0.13 5.36
CA ALA A 213 10.88 -1.06 6.19
C ALA A 213 10.20 -2.30 5.58
N LEU A 214 8.99 -2.16 5.02
CA LEU A 214 8.32 -3.27 4.31
C LEU A 214 9.14 -3.79 3.13
N PHE A 215 9.71 -2.90 2.30
CA PHE A 215 10.55 -3.31 1.17
C PHE A 215 11.84 -4.00 1.62
N LEU A 216 12.53 -3.44 2.61
CA LEU A 216 13.76 -4.04 3.16
C LEU A 216 13.50 -5.41 3.76
N THR A 217 12.38 -5.55 4.47
CA THR A 217 11.98 -6.81 5.11
C THR A 217 11.57 -7.86 4.09
N ALA A 218 10.77 -7.48 3.08
CA ALA A 218 10.43 -8.36 1.97
C ALA A 218 11.70 -8.87 1.27
N HIS A 219 12.66 -7.98 0.99
CA HIS A 219 13.94 -8.35 0.40
C HIS A 219 14.74 -9.32 1.28
N ARG A 220 14.90 -8.99 2.57
CA ARG A 220 15.61 -9.83 3.56
C ARG A 220 15.02 -11.23 3.69
N LEU A 221 13.70 -11.35 3.56
CA LEU A 221 12.98 -12.62 3.62
C LEU A 221 12.98 -13.39 2.28
N GLY A 222 13.58 -12.84 1.23
CA GLY A 222 13.58 -13.43 -0.11
C GLY A 222 12.22 -13.37 -0.81
N CYS A 223 11.35 -12.44 -0.43
CA CYS A 223 10.04 -12.26 -1.06
C CYS A 223 10.20 -11.48 -2.37
N ASN A 224 9.70 -12.03 -3.47
CA ASN A 224 9.68 -11.37 -4.77
C ASN A 224 8.41 -10.52 -4.98
N LYS A 225 7.38 -10.69 -4.13
CA LYS A 225 6.16 -9.87 -4.14
C LYS A 225 5.92 -9.19 -2.78
N LEU A 226 5.39 -7.97 -2.83
CA LEU A 226 4.88 -7.22 -1.67
C LEU A 226 3.41 -6.83 -1.90
N ALA A 227 2.50 -7.47 -1.17
CA ALA A 227 1.06 -7.28 -1.31
C ALA A 227 0.53 -6.19 -0.37
N PHE A 228 -0.23 -5.25 -0.92
CA PHE A 228 -0.98 -4.25 -0.16
C PHE A 228 -2.49 -4.43 -0.33
N ALA A 229 -3.23 -4.17 0.74
CA ALA A 229 -4.69 -4.30 0.80
C ALA A 229 -5.44 -3.09 0.25
N HIS A 230 -4.90 -2.43 -0.78
CA HIS A 230 -5.59 -1.33 -1.45
C HIS A 230 -6.77 -1.86 -2.26
N HIS A 231 -7.92 -1.24 -2.05
CA HIS A 231 -9.20 -1.66 -2.64
C HIS A 231 -9.73 -0.65 -3.67
N ALA A 232 -10.90 -0.93 -4.27
CA ALA A 232 -11.47 -0.12 -5.35
C ALA A 232 -11.67 1.35 -4.97
N ASP A 233 -12.21 1.62 -3.78
CA ASP A 233 -12.41 2.98 -3.28
C ASP A 233 -11.09 3.72 -3.05
N ASP A 234 -10.01 3.03 -2.65
CA ASP A 234 -8.67 3.64 -2.55
C ASP A 234 -8.14 4.03 -3.94
N ALA A 235 -8.39 3.21 -4.96
CA ALA A 235 -8.01 3.51 -6.34
C ALA A 235 -8.76 4.73 -6.87
N ALA A 236 -10.08 4.80 -6.64
CA ALA A 236 -10.92 5.95 -7.02
C ALA A 236 -10.49 7.23 -6.29
N ALA A 237 -10.29 7.17 -4.98
CA ALA A 237 -9.81 8.31 -4.19
C ALA A 237 -8.40 8.76 -4.62
N THR A 238 -7.53 7.83 -5.02
CA THR A 238 -6.19 8.17 -5.54
C THR A 238 -6.28 8.89 -6.88
N LEU A 239 -7.14 8.42 -7.79
CA LEU A 239 -7.36 9.08 -9.08
C LEU A 239 -7.84 10.52 -8.87
N LEU A 240 -8.85 10.74 -8.02
CA LEU A 240 -9.35 12.08 -7.74
C LEU A 240 -8.30 12.95 -7.04
N LEU A 241 -7.53 12.38 -6.10
CA LEU A 241 -6.45 13.11 -5.44
C LEU A 241 -5.41 13.60 -6.46
N ASN A 242 -5.01 12.75 -7.40
CA ASN A 242 -4.07 13.11 -8.45
C ASN A 242 -4.66 14.13 -9.43
N LEU A 243 -5.94 14.00 -9.78
CA LEU A 243 -6.61 14.94 -10.66
C LEU A 243 -6.72 16.33 -10.02
N PHE A 244 -7.23 16.41 -8.79
CA PHE A 244 -7.57 17.67 -8.13
C PHE A 244 -6.34 18.40 -7.56
N TYR A 245 -5.35 17.67 -7.04
CA TYR A 245 -4.21 18.29 -6.35
C TYR A 245 -2.91 18.23 -7.14
N HIS A 246 -2.81 17.38 -8.17
CA HIS A 246 -1.58 17.20 -8.93
C HIS A 246 -1.77 17.41 -10.45
N GLY A 247 -3.00 17.68 -10.92
CA GLY A 247 -3.28 17.94 -12.33
C GLY A 247 -2.99 16.75 -13.25
N ARG A 248 -3.09 15.52 -12.75
CA ARG A 248 -2.77 14.29 -13.51
C ARG A 248 -3.88 13.26 -13.44
N VAL A 249 -4.20 12.67 -14.59
CA VAL A 249 -5.09 11.50 -14.69
C VAL A 249 -4.26 10.24 -14.49
N GLU A 250 -3.85 10.00 -13.25
CA GLU A 250 -3.05 8.83 -12.89
C GLU A 250 -3.72 8.08 -11.74
N GLY A 251 -3.94 6.78 -11.93
CA GLY A 251 -4.55 5.91 -10.93
C GLY A 251 -3.56 4.98 -10.23
N MET A 252 -4.08 4.18 -9.31
CA MET A 252 -3.28 3.20 -8.58
C MET A 252 -3.11 1.92 -9.41
N LYS A 253 -1.91 1.68 -9.94
CA LYS A 253 -1.61 0.47 -10.72
C LYS A 253 -1.75 -0.81 -9.88
N PRO A 254 -2.39 -1.89 -10.38
CA PRO A 254 -2.51 -3.17 -9.66
C PRO A 254 -1.18 -3.88 -9.40
N LYS A 255 -0.27 -3.81 -10.38
CA LYS A 255 1.08 -4.40 -10.37
C LYS A 255 2.09 -3.30 -10.65
N LEU A 256 3.17 -3.24 -9.88
CA LEU A 256 4.26 -2.28 -10.09
C LEU A 256 5.59 -2.87 -9.64
N GLU A 257 6.56 -2.90 -10.54
CA GLU A 257 7.91 -3.41 -10.27
C GLU A 257 8.79 -2.33 -9.66
N PHE A 258 9.64 -2.74 -8.73
CA PHE A 258 10.63 -1.90 -8.06
C PHE A 258 12.00 -2.54 -8.13
N PHE A 259 13.04 -1.69 -8.07
CA PHE A 259 14.45 -2.11 -8.00
C PHE A 259 14.87 -3.07 -9.13
N GLY A 260 14.45 -2.77 -10.37
CA GLY A 260 14.77 -3.63 -11.53
C GLY A 260 14.07 -5.00 -11.49
N GLY A 261 12.90 -5.09 -10.84
CA GLY A 261 12.10 -6.32 -10.78
C GLY A 261 12.34 -7.18 -9.54
N VAL A 262 13.29 -6.81 -8.66
CA VAL A 262 13.59 -7.56 -7.43
C VAL A 262 12.37 -7.72 -6.53
N ILE A 263 11.53 -6.67 -6.43
CA ILE A 263 10.25 -6.74 -5.71
C ILE A 263 9.15 -6.17 -6.60
N THR A 264 8.08 -6.94 -6.76
CA THR A 264 6.84 -6.47 -7.38
C THR A 264 5.80 -6.16 -6.32
N VAL A 265 5.30 -4.92 -6.31
CA VAL A 265 4.12 -4.56 -5.52
C VAL A 265 2.86 -5.05 -6.22
N ILE A 266 1.99 -5.73 -5.47
CA ILE A 266 0.70 -6.24 -5.96
C ILE A 266 -0.47 -5.77 -5.09
N ARG A 267 -1.63 -5.59 -5.71
CA ARG A 267 -2.87 -5.14 -5.04
C ARG A 267 -4.04 -6.05 -5.37
N PRO A 268 -4.16 -7.22 -4.73
CA PRO A 268 -5.18 -8.21 -5.10
C PRO A 268 -6.63 -7.75 -4.83
N LEU A 269 -6.84 -6.80 -3.92
CA LEU A 269 -8.16 -6.24 -3.58
C LEU A 269 -8.63 -5.14 -4.55
N ILE A 270 -7.92 -4.85 -5.64
CA ILE A 270 -8.18 -3.66 -6.46
C ILE A 270 -9.60 -3.58 -7.06
N TYR A 271 -10.28 -4.71 -7.22
CA TYR A 271 -11.68 -4.78 -7.68
C TYR A 271 -12.72 -4.88 -6.56
N VAL A 272 -12.27 -5.03 -5.31
CA VAL A 272 -13.13 -5.23 -4.14
C VAL A 272 -13.51 -3.86 -3.57
N GLU A 273 -14.77 -3.69 -3.18
CA GLU A 273 -15.23 -2.46 -2.52
C GLU A 273 -14.99 -2.52 -1.01
N GLU A 274 -14.80 -1.35 -0.40
CA GLU A 274 -14.66 -1.22 1.06
C GLU A 274 -15.86 -1.80 1.81
N SER A 275 -17.06 -1.66 1.24
CA SER A 275 -18.30 -2.18 1.82
C SER A 275 -18.29 -3.72 1.94
N GLU A 276 -17.70 -4.41 0.96
CA GLU A 276 -17.60 -5.87 0.93
C GLU A 276 -16.56 -6.36 1.94
N ILE A 277 -15.43 -5.66 2.03
CA ILE A 277 -14.39 -5.93 3.02
C ILE A 277 -14.96 -5.78 4.43
N LEU A 278 -15.70 -4.69 4.69
CA LEU A 278 -16.33 -4.46 5.98
C LEU A 278 -17.28 -5.59 6.37
N ARG A 279 -18.10 -6.07 5.43
CA ARG A 279 -19.03 -7.19 5.67
C ARG A 279 -18.29 -8.49 5.99
N PHE A 280 -17.21 -8.79 5.27
CA PHE A 280 -16.38 -9.96 5.55
C PHE A 280 -15.68 -9.84 6.90
N ALA A 281 -15.02 -8.71 7.17
CA ALA A 281 -14.28 -8.48 8.40
C ALA A 281 -15.17 -8.56 9.65
N ARG A 282 -16.42 -8.09 9.58
CA ARG A 282 -17.40 -8.26 10.66
C ARG A 282 -17.76 -9.72 10.90
N ALA A 283 -18.10 -10.46 9.85
CA ALA A 283 -18.43 -11.88 9.96
C ALA A 283 -17.26 -12.70 10.51
N ALA A 284 -16.04 -12.41 10.04
CA ALA A 284 -14.81 -13.08 10.45
C ALA A 284 -14.23 -12.58 11.78
N LYS A 285 -14.91 -11.64 12.47
CA LYS A 285 -14.45 -11.01 13.73
C LYS A 285 -13.03 -10.41 13.64
N LEU A 286 -12.72 -9.80 12.49
CA LEU A 286 -11.43 -9.14 12.21
C LEU A 286 -11.46 -7.61 12.45
N MET A 287 -12.50 -7.12 13.11
CA MET A 287 -12.63 -5.71 13.50
C MET A 287 -11.86 -5.47 14.80
N LEU A 288 -10.54 -5.33 14.68
CA LEU A 288 -9.66 -5.13 15.84
C LEU A 288 -9.73 -3.69 16.37
N ALA A 289 -9.49 -3.55 17.67
CA ALA A 289 -9.12 -2.27 18.24
C ALA A 289 -7.77 -1.84 17.64
N VAL A 290 -7.66 -0.57 17.26
CA VAL A 290 -6.45 0.00 16.68
C VAL A 290 -6.04 1.21 17.50
N ASP A 291 -4.73 1.37 17.67
CA ASP A 291 -4.16 2.54 18.34
C ASP A 291 -4.58 3.81 17.61
N ASP A 292 -4.98 4.84 18.37
CA ASP A 292 -5.38 6.10 17.76
C ASP A 292 -4.13 6.84 17.28
N CYS A 293 -4.03 7.01 15.97
CA CYS A 293 -2.89 7.68 15.37
C CYS A 293 -2.90 9.17 15.75
N PRO A 294 -1.83 9.72 16.36
CA PRO A 294 -1.81 11.11 16.81
C PRO A 294 -1.88 12.12 15.65
N LEU A 295 -1.66 11.68 14.41
CA LEU A 295 -1.71 12.50 13.20
C LEU A 295 -3.02 12.39 12.43
N LYS A 296 -4.05 11.78 13.02
CA LYS A 296 -5.36 11.53 12.41
C LYS A 296 -6.14 12.83 12.22
N LYS A 297 -5.72 13.63 11.23
CA LYS A 297 -6.43 14.80 10.71
C LYS A 297 -7.23 14.39 9.47
N ALA A 298 -8.22 15.21 9.11
CA ALA A 298 -8.94 15.08 7.84
C ALA A 298 -7.96 15.17 6.65
N THR A 299 -7.48 14.03 6.17
CA THR A 299 -6.51 13.98 5.07
C THR A 299 -7.17 14.34 3.74
N LYS A 300 -6.38 14.86 2.78
CA LYS A 300 -6.85 15.07 1.39
C LYS A 300 -7.48 13.80 0.81
N ARG A 301 -6.91 12.63 1.12
CA ARG A 301 -7.44 11.32 0.70
C ARG A 301 -8.80 11.02 1.33
N ALA A 302 -8.99 11.28 2.63
CA ALA A 302 -10.28 11.12 3.29
C ALA A 302 -11.34 12.03 2.66
N ARG A 303 -10.98 13.29 2.37
CA ARG A 303 -11.87 14.23 1.64
C ARG A 303 -12.29 13.69 0.27
N MET A 304 -11.36 13.09 -0.49
CA MET A 304 -11.70 12.48 -1.78
C MET A 304 -12.62 11.25 -1.62
N LYS A 305 -12.44 10.42 -0.58
CA LYS A 305 -13.37 9.32 -0.30
C LYS A 305 -14.78 9.83 0.00
N GLU A 306 -14.92 10.87 0.83
CA GLU A 306 -16.22 11.47 1.12
C GLU A 306 -16.85 12.13 -0.11
N LEU A 307 -16.06 12.77 -0.96
CA LEU A 307 -16.54 13.30 -2.24
C LEU A 307 -17.12 12.19 -3.14
N VAL A 308 -16.43 11.05 -3.26
CA VAL A 308 -16.94 9.90 -4.03
C VAL A 308 -18.26 9.39 -3.48
N LYS A 309 -18.38 9.27 -2.15
CA LYS A 309 -19.64 8.84 -1.49
C LYS A 309 -20.78 9.83 -1.71
N ALA A 310 -20.49 11.12 -1.68
CA ALA A 310 -21.48 12.16 -1.94
C ALA A 310 -22.00 12.04 -3.39
N LEU A 311 -21.07 11.95 -4.36
CA LEU A 311 -21.41 11.83 -5.78
C LEU A 311 -22.14 10.53 -6.12
N GLU A 312 -21.89 9.43 -5.40
CA GLU A 312 -22.58 8.16 -5.64
C GLU A 312 -24.09 8.24 -5.48
N ARG A 313 -24.59 9.15 -4.62
CA ARG A 313 -26.03 9.35 -4.41
C ARG A 313 -26.74 9.90 -5.65
N GLU A 314 -26.02 10.70 -6.43
CA GLU A 314 -26.54 11.34 -7.65
C GLU A 314 -26.14 10.55 -8.91
N LEU A 315 -24.96 9.92 -8.87
CA LEU A 315 -24.34 9.19 -9.97
C LEU A 315 -23.98 7.77 -9.52
N PRO A 316 -24.92 6.81 -9.53
CA PRO A 316 -24.69 5.45 -9.01
C PRO A 316 -23.50 4.72 -9.65
N GLN A 317 -23.11 5.09 -10.88
CA GLN A 317 -22.00 4.49 -11.62
C GLN A 317 -20.64 5.18 -11.39
N ILE A 318 -20.57 6.24 -10.56
CA ILE A 318 -19.36 7.07 -10.44
C ILE A 318 -18.15 6.25 -9.98
N LYS A 319 -18.31 5.37 -8.98
CA LYS A 319 -17.21 4.52 -8.48
C LYS A 319 -16.70 3.57 -9.55
N VAL A 320 -17.59 2.93 -10.30
CA VAL A 320 -17.23 2.01 -11.39
C VAL A 320 -16.47 2.76 -12.48
N ASN A 321 -16.93 3.97 -12.84
CA ASN A 321 -16.29 4.79 -13.86
C ASN A 321 -14.91 5.27 -13.42
N LEU A 322 -14.78 5.77 -12.19
CA LEU A 322 -13.49 6.17 -11.61
C LEU A 322 -12.53 4.99 -11.54
N LEU A 323 -13.00 3.81 -11.16
CA LEU A 323 -12.17 2.61 -11.11
C LEU A 323 -11.65 2.23 -12.50
N LYS A 324 -12.50 2.23 -13.54
CA LYS A 324 -12.08 1.96 -14.93
C LYS A 324 -10.95 2.89 -15.37
N VAL A 325 -11.11 4.19 -15.13
CA VAL A 325 -10.08 5.18 -15.45
C VAL A 325 -8.82 4.96 -14.62
N ALA A 326 -8.96 4.71 -13.31
CA ALA A 326 -7.83 4.50 -12.40
C ALA A 326 -6.98 3.28 -12.79
N LEU A 327 -7.60 2.26 -13.38
CA LEU A 327 -6.92 1.04 -13.84
C LEU A 327 -6.43 1.12 -15.28
N GLY A 328 -6.64 2.25 -15.95
CA GLY A 328 -6.26 2.42 -17.36
C GLY A 328 -7.03 1.49 -18.29
N THR A 329 -8.23 1.03 -17.90
CA THR A 329 -9.08 0.24 -18.79
C THR A 329 -9.56 1.18 -19.88
N ARG A 330 -8.96 1.06 -21.07
CA ARG A 330 -9.27 1.90 -22.23
C ARG A 330 -10.78 1.86 -22.51
N TYR A 331 -11.34 3.04 -22.74
CA TYR A 331 -12.68 3.22 -23.29
C TYR A 331 -12.75 2.48 -24.65
N GLY A 332 -13.74 1.59 -24.81
CA GLY A 332 -14.13 1.00 -26.10
C GLY A 332 -13.24 -0.11 -26.68
N ARG A 333 -13.58 -1.37 -26.41
CA ARG A 333 -13.63 -2.36 -27.50
C ARG A 333 -14.99 -2.12 -28.18
N HIS A 334 -15.03 -1.28 -29.21
CA HIS A 334 -16.11 -1.41 -30.19
C HIS A 334 -16.03 -2.85 -30.68
N ARG A 335 -17.10 -3.63 -30.44
CA ARG A 335 -17.33 -4.84 -31.23
C ARG A 335 -17.65 -4.29 -32.61
N ASN A 336 -16.71 -4.43 -33.55
CA ASN A 336 -17.07 -4.31 -34.95
C ASN A 336 -18.12 -5.41 -35.19
N MET A 337 -19.35 -4.98 -35.45
CA MET A 337 -20.37 -5.80 -36.09
C MET A 337 -19.97 -6.02 -37.55
#